data_AF-A0A3D4IQG6-F1
#
_entry.id   AF-A0A3D4IQG6-F1
#
_cell.length_a   1.000
_cell.length_b   1.000
_cell.length_c   1.000
_cell.angle_alpha   90.00
_cell.angle_beta   90.00
_cell.angle_gamma   90.00
#
_symmetry.space_group_name_H-M   'P 1'
#
loop_
_entity.id
_entity.type
_entity.pdbx_description
1 polymer ?
#
loop_
_entity_poly.entity_id
_entity_poly.type
_entity_poly.pdbx_seq_one_letter_code
_entity_poly.pdbx_strand_id
1 'polypeptide(L)'
;VGFRLKFFDRTPIGRLVTRTISDVEALADVFSEGLAALAGDLLQIVFILIFMFYTDWRLALVSLSTIPLMLLSTYIFKEKIKVTFNDVRNAVANLNSFVQEHLTGISVVQIFGSEKREFEKFKEINKEHRSAHLKSVLYYSIYFPV
;
A
#
# COMPACT_ATOMS: atom_id res chain seq x y z
N VAL A 1 -13.02 22.02 -25.85
CA VAL A 1 -12.81 23.18 -24.95
C VAL A 1 -11.37 23.66 -25.16
N GLY A 2 -11.19 24.82 -25.80
CA GLY A 2 -9.85 25.33 -26.14
C GLY A 2 -9.21 26.04 -24.94
N PHE A 3 -8.12 25.47 -24.41
CA PHE A 3 -7.35 26.11 -23.34
C PHE A 3 -6.58 27.32 -23.89
N ARG A 4 -6.55 28.43 -23.14
CA ARG A 4 -5.75 29.62 -23.49
C ARG A 4 -4.25 29.29 -23.37
N LEU A 5 -3.42 29.78 -24.30
CA LEU A 5 -1.95 29.55 -24.34
C LEU A 5 -1.24 29.73 -22.98
N LYS A 6 -1.66 30.73 -22.19
CA LYS A 6 -1.15 31.01 -20.83
C LYS A 6 -1.28 29.83 -19.84
N PHE A 7 -2.17 28.88 -20.11
CA PHE A 7 -2.32 27.64 -19.34
C PHE A 7 -1.15 26.68 -19.60
N PHE A 8 -0.73 26.54 -20.86
CA PHE A 8 0.39 25.70 -21.27
C PHE A 8 1.75 26.30 -20.89
N ASP A 9 1.84 27.63 -20.72
CA ASP A 9 3.05 28.28 -20.19
C ASP A 9 3.26 28.02 -18.69
N ARG A 10 2.20 27.69 -17.94
CA ARG A 10 2.21 27.48 -16.48
C ARG A 10 2.09 26.04 -16.05
N THR A 11 1.77 25.13 -16.97
CA THR A 11 1.72 23.68 -16.69
C THR A 11 2.69 22.94 -17.59
N PRO A 12 3.65 22.18 -17.02
CA PRO A 12 4.54 21.34 -17.82
C PRO A 12 3.72 20.41 -18.72
N ILE A 13 4.02 20.37 -20.02
CA ILE A 13 3.32 19.54 -21.00
C ILE A 13 3.26 18.07 -20.56
N GLY A 14 4.33 17.56 -19.93
CA GLY A 14 4.38 16.20 -19.37
C GLY A 14 3.29 15.92 -18.33
N ARG A 15 2.92 16.91 -17.50
CA ARG A 15 1.83 16.76 -16.51
C ARG A 15 0.48 16.60 -17.19
N LEU A 16 0.25 17.27 -18.32
CA LEU A 16 -0.99 17.14 -19.07
C LEU A 16 -1.09 15.77 -19.74
N VAL A 17 0.01 15.27 -20.30
CA VAL A 17 0.09 13.93 -20.90
C VAL A 17 -0.15 12.84 -19.85
N THR A 18 0.53 12.88 -18.72
CA THR A 18 0.32 11.89 -17.63
C THR A 18 -1.10 11.91 -17.10
N ARG A 19 -1.72 13.08 -16.93
CA ARG A 19 -3.11 13.17 -16.48
C ARG A 19 -4.12 12.70 -17.53
N THR A 20 -3.80 12.84 -18.81
CA THR A 20 -4.72 12.44 -19.89
C THR A 20 -4.65 10.95 -20.16
N ILE A 21 -3.49 10.32 -19.95
CA ILE A 21 -3.29 8.89 -20.18
C ILE A 21 -3.49 8.14 -18.86
N SER A 22 -2.58 8.32 -17.90
CA SER A 22 -2.53 7.52 -16.69
C SER A 22 -3.74 7.72 -15.76
N ASP A 23 -4.22 8.95 -15.55
CA ASP A 23 -5.40 9.14 -14.70
C ASP A 23 -6.67 8.58 -15.37
N VAL A 24 -6.77 8.66 -16.70
CA VAL A 24 -7.92 8.14 -17.46
C VAL A 24 -7.91 6.61 -17.48
N GLU A 25 -6.75 6.00 -17.68
CA GLU A 25 -6.56 4.54 -17.57
C GLU A 25 -6.93 4.07 -16.16
N ALA A 26 -6.38 4.70 -15.11
CA ALA A 26 -6.70 4.33 -13.73
C ALA A 26 -8.20 4.46 -13.41
N LEU A 27 -8.88 5.48 -13.95
CA LEU A 27 -10.33 5.60 -13.83
C LEU A 27 -11.05 4.49 -14.60
N ALA A 28 -10.64 4.21 -15.84
CA ALA A 28 -11.23 3.16 -16.65
C ALA A 28 -11.12 1.78 -15.97
N ASP A 29 -9.98 1.48 -15.34
CA ASP A 29 -9.75 0.24 -14.59
C ASP A 29 -10.67 0.14 -13.36
N VAL A 30 -10.81 1.23 -12.59
CA VAL A 30 -11.70 1.27 -11.43
C VAL A 30 -13.16 1.00 -11.83
N PHE A 31 -13.62 1.56 -12.96
CA PHE A 31 -15.00 1.37 -13.42
C PHE A 31 -15.24 0.02 -14.09
N SER A 32 -14.30 -0.46 -14.90
CA SER A 32 -14.48 -1.68 -15.70
C SER A 32 -14.19 -2.94 -14.90
N GLU A 33 -13.11 -2.95 -14.12
CA GLU A 33 -12.68 -4.13 -13.38
C GLU A 33 -13.12 -4.05 -11.92
N GLY A 34 -12.87 -2.93 -11.26
CA GLY A 34 -13.15 -2.78 -9.82
C GLY A 34 -14.64 -2.78 -9.51
N LEU A 35 -15.40 -1.87 -10.11
CA LEU A 35 -16.80 -1.64 -9.78
C LEU A 35 -17.70 -2.81 -10.20
N ALA A 36 -17.44 -3.37 -11.39
CA ALA A 36 -18.17 -4.53 -11.89
C ALA A 36 -17.93 -5.78 -11.03
N ALA A 37 -16.68 -6.03 -10.64
CA ALA A 37 -16.36 -7.14 -9.74
C ALA A 37 -17.02 -6.96 -8.37
N LEU A 38 -16.93 -5.77 -7.77
CA LEU A 38 -17.59 -5.48 -6.48
C LEU A 38 -19.10 -5.66 -6.53
N ALA A 39 -19.76 -5.21 -7.61
CA ALA A 39 -21.18 -5.41 -7.79
C ALA A 39 -21.54 -6.89 -7.94
N GLY A 40 -20.73 -7.64 -8.70
CA GLY A 40 -20.86 -9.09 -8.85
C GLY A 40 -20.72 -9.84 -7.53
N ASP A 41 -19.67 -9.55 -6.76
CA ASP A 41 -19.42 -10.15 -5.45
C ASP A 41 -20.55 -9.86 -4.47
N LEU A 42 -21.06 -8.61 -4.44
CA LEU A 42 -22.16 -8.24 -3.56
C LEU A 42 -23.44 -8.99 -3.92
N LEU A 43 -23.77 -9.08 -5.21
CA LEU A 43 -24.93 -9.81 -5.69
C LEU A 43 -24.81 -11.31 -5.38
N GLN A 44 -23.63 -11.88 -5.58
CA GLN A 44 -23.33 -13.27 -5.25
C GLN A 44 -23.51 -13.54 -3.74
N ILE A 45 -22.96 -12.68 -2.87
CA ILE A 45 -23.12 -12.81 -1.41
C ILE A 45 -24.61 -12.76 -1.03
N VAL A 46 -25.36 -11.78 -1.54
CA VAL A 46 -26.80 -11.65 -1.25
C VAL A 46 -27.57 -12.89 -1.70
N PHE A 47 -27.30 -13.38 -2.92
CA PHE A 47 -27.95 -14.56 -3.46
C PHE A 47 -27.66 -15.81 -2.62
N ILE A 48 -26.39 -16.03 -2.26
CA ILE A 48 -25.98 -17.17 -1.42
C ILE A 48 -26.66 -17.09 -0.05
N LEU A 49 -26.68 -15.92 0.59
CA LEU A 49 -27.33 -15.74 1.88
C LEU A 49 -28.83 -16.06 1.81
N ILE A 50 -29.55 -15.52 0.82
CA ILE A 50 -30.98 -15.80 0.62
C ILE A 50 -31.19 -17.30 0.43
N PHE A 51 -30.39 -17.94 -0.42
CA PHE A 51 -30.48 -19.37 -0.70
C PHE A 51 -30.20 -20.23 0.55
N MET A 52 -29.21 -19.86 1.36
CA MET A 52 -28.88 -20.54 2.61
C MET A 52 -30.04 -20.44 3.62
N PHE A 53 -30.59 -19.24 3.83
CA PHE A 53 -31.71 -19.03 4.76
C PHE A 53 -33.01 -19.68 4.29
N TYR A 54 -33.24 -19.73 2.98
CA TYR A 54 -34.39 -20.42 2.38
C TYR A 54 -34.31 -21.95 2.57
N THR A 55 -33.09 -22.52 2.50
CA THR A 55 -32.86 -23.96 2.63
C THR A 55 -32.93 -24.42 4.09
N ASP A 56 -32.08 -23.87 4.95
CA ASP A 56 -32.08 -24.16 6.39
C ASP A 56 -31.47 -22.99 7.16
N TRP A 57 -32.32 -22.24 7.85
CA TRP A 57 -31.92 -21.08 8.64
C TRP A 57 -31.03 -21.44 9.84
N ARG A 58 -31.10 -22.66 10.38
CA ARG A 58 -30.25 -23.10 11.51
C ARG A 58 -28.83 -23.34 11.03
N LEU A 59 -28.65 -24.06 9.92
CA LEU A 59 -27.34 -24.26 9.31
C LEU A 59 -26.74 -22.93 8.82
N ALA A 60 -27.57 -22.03 8.30
CA ALA A 60 -27.13 -20.68 7.92
C ALA A 60 -26.55 -19.92 9.12
N LEU A 61 -27.25 -19.88 10.25
CA LEU A 61 -26.75 -19.21 11.46
C LEU A 61 -25.46 -19.82 12.01
N VAL A 62 -25.34 -21.16 11.98
CA VAL A 62 -24.09 -21.84 12.38
C VAL A 62 -22.93 -21.40 11.48
N SER A 63 -23.14 -21.32 10.16
CA SER A 63 -22.13 -20.82 9.23
C SER A 63 -21.78 -19.35 9.49
N LEU A 64 -22.79 -18.47 9.62
CA LEU A 64 -22.58 -17.05 9.89
C LEU A 64 -21.87 -16.79 11.22
N SER A 65 -21.90 -17.72 12.19
CA SER A 65 -21.17 -17.56 13.46
C SER A 65 -19.65 -17.45 13.30
N THR A 66 -19.10 -17.88 12.17
CA THR A 66 -17.67 -17.72 11.82
C THR A 66 -17.32 -16.29 11.40
N ILE A 67 -18.27 -15.53 10.86
CA ILE A 67 -18.05 -14.18 10.34
C ILE A 67 -17.55 -13.21 11.43
N PRO A 68 -18.16 -13.14 12.64
CA PRO A 68 -17.65 -12.29 13.72
C PRO A 68 -16.18 -12.56 14.07
N LEU A 69 -15.76 -13.82 14.08
CA LEU A 69 -14.38 -14.21 14.37
C LEU A 69 -13.43 -13.71 13.27
N MET A 70 -13.81 -13.90 12.00
CA MET A 70 -13.04 -13.38 10.87
C MET A 70 -12.95 -11.85 10.91
N LEU A 71 -14.07 -11.14 11.11
CA LEU A 71 -14.11 -9.68 11.18
C LEU A 71 -13.21 -9.14 12.29
N LEU A 72 -13.19 -9.80 13.46
CA LEU A 72 -12.30 -9.42 14.55
C LEU A 72 -10.82 -9.60 14.17
N SER A 73 -10.47 -10.75 13.59
CA SER A 73 -9.11 -11.02 13.10
C SER A 73 -8.68 -9.98 12.05
N THR A 74 -9.51 -9.73 11.04
CA THR A 74 -9.29 -8.73 10.00
C THR A 74 -9.13 -7.33 10.56
N TYR A 75 -9.94 -6.94 11.56
CA TYR A 75 -9.83 -5.63 12.20
C TYR A 75 -8.50 -5.46 12.93
N ILE A 76 -8.10 -6.45 13.73
CA ILE A 76 -6.80 -6.44 14.44
C ILE A 76 -5.65 -6.40 13.44
N PHE A 77 -5.71 -7.21 12.38
CA PHE A 77 -4.71 -7.21 11.32
C PHE A 77 -4.61 -5.86 10.62
N LYS A 78 -5.73 -5.26 10.23
CA LYS A 78 -5.81 -3.95 9.57
C LYS A 78 -5.11 -2.86 10.40
N GLU A 79 -5.37 -2.83 11.71
CA GLU A 79 -4.78 -1.79 12.56
C GLU A 79 -3.26 -2.00 12.73
N LYS A 80 -2.81 -3.24 12.94
CA LYS A 80 -1.39 -3.55 13.10
C LYS A 80 -0.57 -3.38 11.82
N ILE A 81 -1.14 -3.73 10.67
CA ILE A 81 -0.44 -3.59 9.39
C ILE A 81 -0.31 -2.12 9.00
N LYS A 82 -1.32 -1.29 9.29
CA LYS A 82 -1.27 0.16 9.04
C LYS A 82 -0.09 0.81 9.77
N VAL A 83 0.11 0.48 11.04
CA VAL A 83 1.25 0.99 11.83
C VAL A 83 2.57 0.53 11.21
N THR A 84 2.70 -0.77 10.93
CA THR A 84 3.97 -1.32 10.43
C THR A 84 4.31 -0.84 9.03
N PHE A 85 3.31 -0.58 8.20
CA PHE A 85 3.50 0.03 6.88
C PHE A 85 4.04 1.46 6.99
N ASN A 86 3.58 2.22 7.99
CA ASN A 86 4.10 3.55 8.26
C ASN A 86 5.55 3.49 8.77
N ASP A 87 5.89 2.52 9.64
CA ASP A 87 7.26 2.28 10.11
C ASP A 87 8.21 1.99 8.92
N VAL A 88 7.81 1.10 8.01
CA VAL A 88 8.58 0.80 6.79
C VAL A 88 8.75 2.03 5.93
N ARG A 89 7.67 2.80 5.71
CA ARG A 89 7.71 4.02 4.89
C ARG A 89 8.68 5.06 5.47
N ASN A 90 8.69 5.24 6.79
CA ASN A 90 9.61 6.15 7.47
C ASN A 90 11.06 5.66 7.35
N ALA A 91 11.31 4.36 7.52
CA ALA A 91 12.66 3.80 7.38
C ALA A 91 13.19 3.93 5.94
N VAL A 92 12.34 3.75 4.93
CA VAL A 92 12.69 4.01 3.51
C VAL A 92 13.01 5.50 3.29
N ALA A 93 12.22 6.41 3.86
CA ALA A 93 12.47 7.84 3.74
C ALA A 93 13.83 8.22 4.34
N ASN A 94 14.14 7.73 5.55
CA ASN A 94 15.43 7.96 6.20
C ASN A 94 16.60 7.41 5.37
N LEU A 95 16.46 6.19 4.83
CA LEU A 95 17.48 5.57 3.98
C LEU A 95 17.70 6.39 2.71
N ASN A 96 16.63 6.84 2.05
CA ASN A 96 16.72 7.68 0.85
C ASN A 96 17.36 9.04 1.15
N SER A 97 16.98 9.69 2.25
CA SER A 97 17.58 10.95 2.68
C SER A 97 19.07 10.81 2.94
N PHE A 98 19.49 9.75 3.66
CA PHE A 98 20.89 9.47 3.94
C PHE A 98 21.70 9.26 2.64
N VAL A 99 21.18 8.44 1.73
CA VAL A 99 21.83 8.18 0.43
C VAL A 99 21.91 9.46 -0.39
N GLN A 100 20.85 10.27 -0.42
CA GLN A 100 20.82 11.51 -1.20
C GLN A 100 21.82 12.55 -0.68
N GLU A 101 21.94 12.71 0.64
CA GLU A 101 22.94 13.58 1.27
C GLU A 101 24.35 13.13 0.92
N HIS A 102 24.61 11.83 0.97
CA HIS A 102 25.94 11.27 0.68
C HIS A 102 26.30 11.28 -0.80
N LEU A 103 25.34 11.11 -1.70
CA LEU A 103 25.56 11.26 -3.15
C LEU A 103 25.90 12.72 -3.50
N THR A 104 25.21 13.67 -2.87
CA THR A 104 25.44 15.10 -3.09
C THR A 104 26.76 15.57 -2.45
N GLY A 105 27.12 15.02 -1.28
CA GLY A 105 28.28 15.40 -0.48
C GLY A 105 29.48 14.45 -0.58
N ILE A 106 29.53 13.56 -1.57
CA ILE A 106 30.50 12.45 -1.60
C ILE A 106 31.96 12.92 -1.52
N SER A 107 32.27 14.05 -2.16
CA SER A 107 33.61 14.64 -2.13
C SER A 107 34.05 15.02 -0.72
N VAL A 108 33.12 15.49 0.13
CA VAL A 108 33.41 15.81 1.53
C VAL A 108 33.78 14.54 2.29
N VAL A 109 33.01 13.46 2.13
CA VAL A 109 33.28 12.17 2.78
C VAL A 109 34.67 11.64 2.40
N GLN A 110 35.04 11.75 1.12
CA GLN A 110 36.34 11.32 0.60
C GLN A 110 37.51 12.19 1.07
N ILE A 111 37.35 13.51 1.10
CA ILE A 111 38.38 14.44 1.60
C ILE A 111 38.74 14.13 3.06
N PHE A 112 37.74 13.76 3.87
CA PHE A 112 37.94 13.36 5.26
C PHE A 112 38.23 11.85 5.44
N GLY A 113 38.39 11.08 4.36
CA GLY A 113 38.65 9.62 4.42
C GLY A 113 37.67 8.84 5.30
N SER A 114 36.42 9.32 5.38
CA SER A 114 35.43 8.86 6.36
C SER A 114 34.46 7.82 5.78
N GLU A 115 34.76 7.22 4.61
CA GLU A 115 33.85 6.31 3.91
C GLU A 115 33.44 5.12 4.77
N LYS A 116 34.39 4.52 5.50
CA LYS A 116 34.12 3.39 6.39
C LYS A 116 33.14 3.76 7.50
N ARG A 117 33.29 4.96 8.08
CA ARG A 117 32.43 5.44 9.16
C ARG A 117 31.01 5.68 8.66
N GLU A 118 30.87 6.34 7.51
CA GLU A 118 29.56 6.60 6.92
C GLU A 118 28.89 5.29 6.44
N PHE A 119 29.67 4.30 5.99
CA PHE A 119 29.15 2.97 5.66
C PHE A 119 28.58 2.22 6.88
N GLU A 120 29.21 2.34 8.05
CA GLU A 120 28.65 1.75 9.27
C GLU A 120 27.33 2.43 9.69
N LYS A 121 27.22 3.75 9.54
CA LYS A 121 25.93 4.46 9.75
C LYS A 121 24.86 3.98 8.76
N PHE A 122 25.21 3.81 7.49
CA PHE A 122 24.30 3.25 6.49
C PHE A 122 23.79 1.87 6.89
N LYS A 123 24.67 0.99 7.39
CA LYS A 123 24.27 -0.34 7.87
C LYS A 123 23.26 -0.27 9.00
N GLU A 124 23.43 0.67 9.92
CA GLU A 124 22.50 0.86 11.04
C GLU A 124 21.10 1.27 10.54
N ILE A 125 21.03 2.27 9.66
CA ILE A 125 19.77 2.72 9.03
C ILE A 125 19.12 1.58 8.22
N ASN A 126 19.92 0.83 7.46
CA ASN A 126 19.41 -0.30 6.69
C ASN A 126 18.92 -1.45 7.59
N LYS A 127 19.54 -1.65 8.75
CA LYS A 127 19.08 -2.63 9.74
C LYS A 127 17.72 -2.24 10.32
N GLU A 128 17.49 -0.96 10.57
CA GLU A 128 16.19 -0.43 10.98
C GLU A 128 15.12 -0.72 9.91
N HIS A 129 15.40 -0.37 8.65
CA HIS A 129 14.52 -0.70 7.52
C HIS A 129 14.20 -2.19 7.44
N ARG A 130 15.23 -3.05 7.51
CA ARG A 130 15.05 -4.50 7.48
C ARG A 130 14.17 -4.98 8.64
N SER A 131 14.36 -4.45 9.84
CA SER A 131 13.57 -4.84 11.01
C SER A 131 12.10 -4.43 10.89
N ALA A 132 11.82 -3.22 10.41
CA ALA A 132 10.46 -2.74 10.15
C ALA A 132 9.78 -3.59 9.07
N HIS A 133 10.51 -3.92 8.00
CA HIS A 133 9.98 -4.73 6.91
C HIS A 133 9.66 -6.16 7.36
N LEU A 134 10.56 -6.81 8.11
CA LEU A 134 10.32 -8.14 8.66
C LEU A 134 9.12 -8.17 9.61
N LYS A 135 8.92 -7.12 10.42
CA LYS A 135 7.74 -6.97 11.26
C LYS A 135 6.46 -6.90 10.43
N SER A 136 6.48 -6.21 9.29
CA SER A 136 5.34 -6.12 8.37
C SER A 136 4.98 -7.49 7.80
N VAL A 137 6.00 -8.22 7.32
CA VAL A 137 5.85 -9.57 6.78
C VAL A 137 5.30 -10.54 7.83
N LEU A 138 5.78 -10.46 9.07
CA LEU A 138 5.29 -11.31 10.15
C LEU A 138 3.78 -11.14 10.38
N TYR A 139 3.26 -9.91 10.33
CA TYR A 139 1.82 -9.68 10.44
C TYR A 139 1.04 -10.30 9.28
N TYR A 140 1.56 -10.23 8.06
CA TYR A 140 0.97 -10.93 6.91
C TYR A 140 1.00 -12.45 7.08
N SER A 141 2.12 -13.01 7.53
CA SER A 141 2.28 -14.47 7.72
C SER A 141 1.34 -15.03 8.78
N ILE A 142 1.00 -14.25 9.81
CA ILE A 142 0.03 -14.67 10.84
C ILE A 142 -1.41 -14.56 10.34
N TYR A 143 -1.72 -13.57 9.50
CA TYR A 143 -3.08 -13.35 9.01
C TYR A 143 -3.48 -14.27 7.87
N PHE A 144 -2.56 -14.59 6.94
CA PHE A 144 -2.89 -15.39 5.75
C PHE A 144 -3.49 -16.79 6.05
N PRO A 145 -3.09 -17.51 7.12
CA PRO A 145 -3.71 -18.79 7.49
C PRO A 145 -5.05 -18.68 8.23
N VAL A 146 -5.49 -17.48 8.62
CA VAL A 146 -6.72 -17.22 9.39
C VAL A 146 -7.89 -16.90 8.46
#